data_AF-A0A935UDR7-F1
#
_entry.id   AF-A0A935UDR7-F1
#
_cell.length_a   1.000
_cell.length_b   1.000
_cell.length_c   1.000
_cell.angle_alpha   90.00
_cell.angle_beta   90.00
_cell.angle_gamma   90.00
#
_symmetry.space_group_name_H-M   'P 1'
#
loop_
_entity.id
_entity.type
_entity.pdbx_description
1 polymer ?
#
loop_
_entity_poly.entity_id
_entity_poly.type
_entity_poly.pdbx_seq_one_letter_code
_entity_poly.pdbx_strand_id
1 'polypeptide(L)'
;MIALAAFPLAVLVLAFAGPQDWVFVVFAALWGASNGVMTIVRGTVPAEIWGRDGYGGLTGLMATPVLLARAVGPFFAAWLLAAMGGYTPMALAFAAIGVVALASFASAVWFNRR
;
A
#
# COMPACT_ATOMS: atom_id res chain seq x y z
N MET A 1 1.28 -15.77 2.95
CA MET A 1 1.58 -15.43 4.37
C MET A 1 2.99 -14.85 4.55
N ILE A 2 4.04 -15.46 4.01
CA ILE A 2 5.43 -14.94 4.09
C ILE A 2 5.58 -13.53 3.48
N ALA A 3 4.97 -13.27 2.31
CA ALA A 3 5.03 -11.95 1.65
C ALA A 3 4.26 -10.83 2.39
N LEU A 4 3.21 -11.16 3.15
CA LEU A 4 2.52 -10.19 4.02
C LEU A 4 3.32 -9.87 5.28
N ALA A 5 4.09 -10.82 5.80
CA ALA A 5 4.97 -10.63 6.96
C ALA A 5 6.25 -9.85 6.61
N ALA A 6 6.73 -9.97 5.36
CA ALA A 6 7.91 -9.25 4.88
C ALA A 6 7.68 -7.72 4.77
N PHE A 7 6.44 -7.28 4.51
CA PHE A 7 6.08 -5.87 4.36
C PHE A 7 6.26 -5.02 5.63
N PRO A 8 5.71 -5.41 6.81
CA PRO A 8 5.96 -4.69 8.05
C PRO A 8 7.42 -4.81 8.51
N LEU A 9 8.10 -5.91 8.19
CA LEU A 9 9.52 -6.11 8.51
C LEU A 9 10.43 -5.18 7.69
N ALA A 10 10.11 -4.96 6.41
CA ALA A 10 10.78 -3.98 5.57
C ALA A 10 10.55 -2.54 6.07
N VAL A 11 9.32 -2.20 6.47
CA VAL A 11 8.99 -0.87 7.04
C VAL A 11 9.71 -0.64 8.38
N LEU A 12 9.82 -1.67 9.22
CA LEU A 12 10.59 -1.61 10.47
C LEU A 12 12.09 -1.43 10.21
N VAL A 13 12.66 -2.17 9.25
CA VAL A 13 14.07 -2.00 8.85
C VAL A 13 14.33 -0.57 8.35
N LEU A 14 13.40 0.02 7.59
CA LEU A 14 13.51 1.40 7.11
C LEU A 14 13.36 2.44 8.23
N ALA A 15 12.49 2.19 9.22
CA ALA A 15 12.25 3.08 10.35
C ALA A 15 13.42 3.15 11.34
N PHE A 16 14.24 2.09 11.41
CA PHE A 16 15.43 2.01 12.27
C PHE A 16 16.75 2.08 11.49
N ALA A 17 16.71 2.22 10.16
CA ALA A 17 17.88 2.48 9.35
C ALA A 17 18.38 3.90 9.62
N GLY A 18 19.50 4.04 10.33
CA GLY A 18 20.30 5.26 10.30
C GLY A 18 20.79 5.60 8.89
N PRO A 19 21.67 6.61 8.70
CA PRO A 19 22.19 7.03 7.40
C PRO A 19 23.21 6.03 6.82
N GLN A 20 22.83 4.75 6.70
CA GLN A 20 23.68 3.65 6.26
C GLN A 20 23.14 3.10 4.94
N ASP A 21 23.86 3.37 3.85
CA ASP A 21 23.44 3.14 2.46
C ASP A 21 23.08 1.68 2.15
N TRP A 22 23.71 0.71 2.83
CA TRP A 22 23.49 -0.72 2.59
C TRP A 22 22.11 -1.22 3.04
N VAL A 23 21.50 -0.58 4.04
CA VAL A 23 20.19 -0.98 4.57
C VAL A 23 19.09 -0.73 3.54
N PHE A 24 19.24 0.33 2.72
CA PHE A 24 18.32 0.62 1.62
C PHE A 24 18.37 -0.43 0.51
N VAL A 25 19.54 -1.02 0.24
CA VAL A 25 19.69 -2.08 -0.77
C VAL A 25 18.98 -3.35 -0.32
N VAL A 26 19.16 -3.75 0.95
CA VAL A 26 18.48 -4.92 1.52
C VAL A 26 16.97 -4.69 1.59
N PHE A 27 16.53 -3.50 2.00
CA PHE A 27 15.13 -3.11 1.96
C PHE A 27 14.55 -3.20 0.54
N ALA A 28 15.22 -2.61 -0.45
CA ALA A 28 14.76 -2.60 -1.84
C ALA A 28 14.65 -4.03 -2.41
N ALA A 29 15.61 -4.90 -2.10
CA ALA A 29 15.60 -6.30 -2.53
C ALA A 29 14.42 -7.08 -1.91
N LEU A 30 14.22 -6.98 -0.60
CA LEU A 30 13.13 -7.67 0.11
C LEU A 30 11.76 -7.12 -0.29
N TRP A 31 11.64 -5.80 -0.42
CA TRP A 31 10.41 -5.13 -0.86
C TRP A 31 10.07 -5.48 -2.31
N GLY A 32 11.08 -5.51 -3.19
CA GLY A 32 10.94 -5.90 -4.59
C GLY A 32 10.50 -7.36 -4.73
N ALA A 33 11.15 -8.28 -4.02
CA ALA A 33 10.76 -9.69 -4.01
C ALA A 33 9.32 -9.89 -3.51
N SER A 34 8.94 -9.20 -2.43
CA SER A 34 7.58 -9.28 -1.88
C SER A 34 6.52 -8.69 -2.82
N ASN A 35 6.83 -7.56 -3.48
CA ASN A 35 5.93 -6.96 -4.47
C ASN A 35 5.78 -7.85 -5.70
N GLY A 36 6.87 -8.46 -6.19
CA GLY A 36 6.84 -9.37 -7.34
C GLY A 36 5.93 -10.58 -7.12
N VAL A 37 6.01 -11.20 -5.94
CA VAL A 37 5.09 -12.29 -5.56
C VAL A 37 3.65 -11.78 -5.48
N MET A 38 3.41 -10.61 -4.90
CA MET A 38 2.07 -10.03 -4.78
C MET A 38 1.43 -9.73 -6.15
N THR A 39 2.21 -9.30 -7.16
CA THR A 39 1.71 -9.09 -8.52
C THR A 39 1.28 -10.39 -9.20
N ILE A 40 1.97 -11.51 -8.94
CA ILE A 40 1.57 -12.82 -9.45
C ILE A 40 0.28 -13.28 -8.76
N VAL A 41 0.26 -13.25 -7.42
CA VAL A 41 -0.89 -13.70 -6.61
C VAL A 41 -2.15 -12.91 -6.95
N ARG A 42 -2.06 -11.59 -7.09
CA ARG A 42 -3.20 -10.75 -7.51
C ARG A 42 -3.66 -11.03 -8.94
N GLY A 43 -2.80 -11.59 -9.79
CA GLY A 43 -3.14 -11.99 -11.15
C GLY A 43 -3.75 -13.39 -11.26
N THR A 44 -3.55 -14.26 -10.27
CA THR A 44 -4.02 -15.66 -10.31
C THR A 44 -5.17 -15.95 -9.37
N VAL A 45 -5.12 -15.46 -8.12
CA VAL A 45 -6.13 -15.72 -7.09
C VAL A 45 -7.55 -15.30 -7.50
N PRO A 46 -7.77 -14.10 -8.05
CA PRO A 46 -9.13 -13.73 -8.40
C PRO A 46 -9.68 -14.50 -9.61
N ALA A 47 -8.81 -15.04 -10.48
CA ALA A 47 -9.21 -15.91 -11.59
C ALA A 47 -9.60 -17.31 -11.10
N GLU A 48 -8.97 -17.77 -10.02
CA GLU A 48 -9.29 -19.04 -9.36
C GLU A 48 -10.61 -18.96 -8.57
N ILE A 49 -10.90 -17.81 -7.93
CA ILE A 49 -12.11 -17.61 -7.13
C ILE A 49 -13.35 -17.31 -8.00
N TRP A 50 -13.22 -16.49 -9.05
CA TRP A 50 -14.36 -16.01 -9.84
C TRP A 50 -14.50 -16.63 -11.23
N GLY A 51 -13.57 -17.50 -11.63
CA GLY A 51 -13.56 -18.12 -12.96
C GLY A 51 -13.11 -17.15 -14.07
N ARG A 52 -13.05 -17.65 -15.31
CA ARG A 52 -12.53 -16.91 -16.47
C ARG A 52 -13.52 -15.88 -17.05
N ASP A 53 -14.82 -16.05 -16.81
CA ASP A 53 -15.85 -15.18 -17.37
C ASP A 53 -15.93 -13.85 -16.59
N GLY A 54 -15.71 -12.73 -17.28
CA GLY A 54 -15.79 -11.39 -16.67
C GLY A 54 -14.63 -11.00 -15.75
N TYR A 55 -13.61 -11.86 -15.60
CA TYR A 55 -12.43 -11.64 -14.76
C TYR A 55 -11.79 -10.27 -14.97
N GLY A 56 -11.49 -9.92 -16.23
CA GLY A 56 -10.86 -8.64 -16.57
C GLY A 56 -11.69 -7.42 -16.15
N GLY A 57 -13.02 -7.52 -16.20
CA GLY A 57 -13.93 -6.46 -15.78
C GLY A 57 -13.97 -6.30 -14.25
N LEU A 58 -14.07 -7.40 -13.51
CA LEU A 58 -14.07 -7.40 -12.04
C LEU A 58 -12.73 -6.94 -11.46
N THR A 59 -11.62 -7.47 -11.96
CA THR A 59 -10.28 -7.02 -11.52
C THR A 59 -9.99 -5.60 -11.93
N GLY A 60 -10.50 -5.17 -13.11
CA GLY A 60 -10.42 -3.79 -13.56
C GLY A 60 -11.15 -2.86 -12.60
N LEU A 61 -12.40 -3.15 -12.26
CA LEU A 61 -13.21 -2.39 -11.30
C LEU A 61 -12.55 -2.28 -9.93
N MET A 62 -11.94 -3.36 -9.42
CA MET A 62 -11.20 -3.31 -8.14
C MET A 62 -9.90 -2.51 -8.23
N ALA A 63 -9.24 -2.50 -9.40
CA ALA A 63 -8.01 -1.75 -9.61
C ALA A 63 -8.26 -0.25 -9.84
N THR A 64 -9.40 0.14 -10.44
CA THR A 64 -9.75 1.53 -10.76
C THR A 64 -9.57 2.52 -9.60
N PRO A 65 -10.16 2.31 -8.40
CA PRO A 65 -10.01 3.26 -7.30
C PRO A 65 -8.56 3.36 -6.82
N VAL A 66 -7.82 2.25 -6.85
CA VAL A 66 -6.40 2.21 -6.46
C VAL A 66 -5.54 2.97 -7.47
N LEU A 67 -5.81 2.82 -8.77
CA LEU A 67 -5.11 3.53 -9.84
C LEU A 67 -5.37 5.03 -9.77
N LEU A 68 -6.63 5.45 -9.54
CA LEU A 68 -6.98 6.85 -9.35
C LEU A 68 -6.29 7.45 -8.12
N ALA A 69 -6.32 6.74 -6.99
CA ALA A 69 -5.62 7.19 -5.79
C ALA A 69 -4.10 7.32 -6.01
N ARG A 70 -3.49 6.38 -6.73
CA ARG A 70 -2.06 6.42 -7.09
C ARG A 70 -1.72 7.55 -8.05
N ALA A 71 -2.62 7.88 -8.99
CA ALA A 71 -2.43 8.98 -9.91
C ALA A 71 -2.51 10.34 -9.19
N VAL A 72 -3.47 10.50 -8.27
CA VAL A 72 -3.69 11.76 -7.54
C VAL A 72 -2.72 11.94 -6.37
N GLY A 73 -2.22 10.85 -5.78
CA GLY A 73 -1.38 10.86 -4.59
C GLY A 73 -0.17 11.80 -4.64
N PRO A 74 0.69 11.74 -5.69
CA PRO A 74 1.85 12.62 -5.80
C PRO A 74 1.50 14.10 -5.89
N PHE A 75 0.44 14.45 -6.63
CA PHE A 75 -0.02 15.83 -6.75
C PHE A 75 -0.57 16.36 -5.42
N PHE A 76 -1.34 15.53 -4.72
CA PHE A 76 -1.87 15.89 -3.41
C PHE A 76 -0.74 16.08 -2.38
N ALA A 77 0.26 15.19 -2.38
CA ALA A 77 1.45 15.32 -1.53
C ALA A 77 2.22 16.62 -1.82
N ALA A 78 2.48 16.93 -3.09
CA ALA A 78 3.18 18.14 -3.50
C ALA A 78 2.41 19.41 -3.11
N TRP A 79 1.08 19.41 -3.30
CA TRP A 79 0.22 20.52 -2.89
C TRP A 79 0.24 20.71 -1.37
N LEU A 80 0.16 19.62 -0.61
CA LEU A 80 0.18 19.67 0.85
C LEU A 80 1.54 20.16 1.40
N LEU A 81 2.63 19.74 0.77
CA LEU A 81 3.98 20.22 1.10
C LEU A 81 4.10 21.74 0.85
N ALA A 82 3.61 22.22 -0.30
CA ALA A 82 3.60 23.64 -0.64
C ALA A 82 2.71 24.46 0.31
N ALA A 83 1.56 23.92 0.72
CA ALA A 83 0.62 24.58 1.62
C ALA A 83 1.11 24.62 3.08
N MET A 84 1.77 23.57 3.55
CA MET A 84 2.22 23.44 4.95
C MET A 84 3.67 23.88 5.18
N GLY A 85 4.44 24.16 4.12
CA GLY A 85 5.80 24.72 4.21
C GLY A 85 6.86 23.79 4.81
N GLY A 86 6.55 22.51 5.05
CA GLY A 86 7.50 21.58 5.65
C GLY A 86 7.07 20.11 5.62
N TYR A 87 8.05 19.22 5.68
CA TYR A 87 7.85 17.78 5.63
C TYR A 87 7.18 17.21 6.90
N THR A 88 7.44 17.80 8.07
CA THR A 88 6.87 17.36 9.36
C THR A 88 5.34 17.47 9.41
N PRO A 89 4.71 18.62 9.10
CA PRO A 89 3.24 18.71 9.07
C PRO A 89 2.62 17.85 7.95
N MET A 90 3.29 17.71 6.80
CA MET A 90 2.86 16.79 5.73
C MET A 90 2.83 15.33 6.21
N ALA A 91 3.88 14.89 6.92
CA ALA A 91 3.96 13.53 7.46
C ALA A 91 2.85 13.25 8.50
N LEU A 92 2.54 14.22 9.37
CA LEU A 92 1.44 14.09 10.33
C LEU A 92 0.07 14.01 9.64
N ALA A 93 -0.14 14.78 8.57
CA ALA A 93 -1.37 14.71 7.80
C ALA A 93 -1.54 13.35 7.10
N PHE A 94 -0.47 12.81 6.51
CA PHE A 94 -0.51 11.45 5.96
C PHE A 94 -0.73 10.37 7.02
N ALA A 95 -0.12 10.52 8.20
CA ALA A 95 -0.36 9.62 9.33
C ALA A 95 -1.83 9.64 9.77
N ALA A 96 -2.45 10.83 9.86
CA ALA A 96 -3.87 10.97 10.19
C ALA A 96 -4.77 10.31 9.15
N ILE A 97 -4.51 10.52 7.86
CA ILE A 97 -5.23 9.83 6.77
C ILE A 97 -5.09 8.30 6.89
N GLY A 98 -3.88 7.82 7.21
CA GLY A 98 -3.62 6.41 7.45
C GLY A 98 -4.45 5.83 8.60
N VAL A 99 -4.55 6.54 9.73
CA VAL A 99 -5.37 6.13 10.89
C VAL A 99 -6.85 6.06 10.51
N VAL A 100 -7.36 7.04 9.77
CA VAL A 100 -8.75 7.03 9.29
C VAL A 100 -9.02 5.83 8.39
N ALA A 101 -8.13 5.55 7.43
CA ALA A 101 -8.25 4.38 6.56
C ALA A 101 -8.25 3.06 7.34
N LEU A 102 -7.39 2.95 8.37
CA LEU A 102 -7.31 1.79 9.25
C LEU A 102 -8.58 1.61 10.07
N ALA A 103 -9.16 2.70 10.57
CA ALA A 103 -10.43 2.70 11.28
C ALA A 103 -11.60 2.30 10.36
N SER A 104 -11.64 2.79 9.12
CA SER A 104 -12.64 2.40 8.12
C SER A 104 -12.52 0.92 7.73
N PHE A 105 -11.30 0.40 7.63
CA PHE A 105 -11.11 -1.03 7.37
C PHE A 105 -11.53 -1.88 8.57
N ALA A 106 -11.16 -1.47 9.78
CA ALA A 106 -11.55 -2.16 11.01
C ALA A 106 -13.07 -2.18 11.19
N SER A 107 -13.76 -1.07 10.90
CA SER A 107 -15.22 -1.01 10.96
C SER A 107 -15.86 -1.92 9.90
N ALA A 108 -15.37 -1.91 8.66
CA ALA A 108 -15.84 -2.81 7.61
C ALA A 108 -15.70 -4.30 7.99
N VAL A 109 -14.58 -4.69 8.59
CA VAL A 109 -14.36 -6.05 9.10
C VAL A 109 -15.30 -6.39 10.24
N TRP A 110 -15.59 -5.43 11.13
CA TRP A 110 -16.48 -5.64 12.27
C TRP A 110 -17.94 -5.81 11.84
N PHE A 111 -18.39 -5.04 10.84
CA PHE A 111 -19.73 -5.19 10.25
C PHE A 111 -19.90 -6.50 9.48
N ASN A 112 -18.87 -6.97 8.78
CA ASN A 112 -18.92 -8.22 8.00
C ASN A 112 -18.79 -9.50 8.86
N ARG A 113 -18.57 -9.35 10.18
CA ARG A 113 -18.51 -10.46 11.16
C ARG A 113 -19.82 -10.66 11.94
N ARG A 114 -20.83 -9.83 11.70
CA ARG A 114 -22.21 -10.00 12.21
C ARG A 114 -23.11 -10.52 11.10
#